data_AF-A0A1D6M371-F1
#
_entry.id   AF-A0A1D6M371-F1
#
_cell.length_a   1.000
_cell.length_b   1.000
_cell.length_c   1.000
_cell.angle_alpha   90.00
_cell.angle_beta   90.00
_cell.angle_gamma   90.00
#
_symmetry.space_group_name_H-M   'P 1'
#
loop_
_entity.id
_entity.type
_entity.pdbx_description
1 polymer ?
#
loop_
_entity_poly.entity_id
_entity_poly.type
_entity_poly.pdbx_seq_one_letter_code
_entity_poly.pdbx_strand_id
1 'polypeptide(L)'
;MFVSYQTSKSEVIYLSEESTDPSKYLDGTRVYVQGSMWDGFANGKGDFTDGPYEIQYPESFFKDSFYKYGFNPEVGSVGVPVAATIRATMPPVGWSIPILKKRIDGYIEEVPNPIWDYHKYIPYSKPGKVHDQIELYGAPKDLDDFCEKAQLVNYVQYRALLEGWTSFMWTKFTGVLIWKTQNPWTGLRGQFYDHLQDQTAGFYGCRCAAQPIHVQLNLVTYFVEVVNTTADELKDMAVEISVWDLDGACPYYKVTEKIVIPPKKVKQIIEMKYPKMKDAKPVYFLLLKLFRLSDNGTISRNFYWLHLPGQDYKSLEQYQQKKIPLKIDSDVSVSGTRHKVRMTVENISKKSVVDSTRSVSAMDLGDASGSHSTRKETTRKGNGSDGLWRKIRSGLGVARPSDNRRTLEVSGTDSGVAFFLHFSVHTSESSTDGEEYNDTRILPVHYSDNYFSLTPGENMAVDISFEAPQGSSPRVVLRGWNHHLDHAVMI
;
A
#
# COMPACT_ATOMS: atom_id res chain seq x y z
N MET A 1 11.84 -23.91 24.51
CA MET A 1 13.17 -24.25 25.07
C MET A 1 13.55 -23.11 26.00
N PHE A 2 13.35 -23.25 27.31
CA PHE A 2 13.67 -22.21 28.28
C PHE A 2 14.72 -22.76 29.24
N VAL A 3 15.91 -22.16 29.24
CA VAL A 3 16.96 -22.41 30.22
C VAL A 3 16.87 -21.30 31.25
N SER A 4 16.56 -21.68 32.50
CA SER A 4 16.45 -20.78 33.64
C SER A 4 17.81 -20.55 34.29
N TYR A 5 18.25 -19.30 34.36
CA TYR A 5 19.23 -18.83 35.34
C TYR A 5 18.48 -17.99 36.38
N GLN A 6 18.07 -18.60 37.49
CA GLN A 6 17.67 -17.86 38.69
C GLN A 6 18.89 -17.65 39.58
N THR A 7 19.23 -16.39 39.84
CA THR A 7 20.04 -16.00 40.99
C THR A 7 19.11 -15.57 42.11
N SER A 8 19.32 -16.18 43.26
CA SER A 8 18.55 -16.01 44.50
C SER A 8 18.61 -14.58 45.04
N LYS A 9 17.47 -14.07 45.50
CA LYS A 9 17.38 -13.35 46.79
C LYS A 9 15.97 -13.49 47.35
N SER A 10 15.94 -13.95 48.59
CA SER A 10 14.80 -14.42 49.37
C SER A 10 14.01 -13.28 50.03
N GLU A 11 12.70 -13.24 49.81
CA GLU A 11 11.73 -12.74 50.79
C GLU A 11 10.58 -13.75 50.89
N VAL A 12 10.32 -14.20 52.11
CA VAL A 12 9.34 -15.25 52.45
C VAL A 12 7.98 -14.59 52.60
N ILE A 13 7.08 -14.88 51.66
CA ILE A 13 5.64 -14.63 51.79
C ILE A 13 4.97 -16.00 51.94
N TYR A 14 4.14 -16.14 52.98
CA TYR A 14 3.32 -17.33 53.24
C TYR A 14 2.43 -17.63 52.03
N LEU A 15 2.81 -18.63 51.22
CA LEU A 15 2.02 -19.15 50.11
C LEU A 15 1.06 -20.22 50.63
N SER A 16 -0.23 -19.94 50.55
CA SER A 16 -1.30 -20.94 50.55
C SER A 16 -0.99 -22.04 49.52
N GLU A 17 -1.24 -23.31 49.85
CA GLU A 17 -1.15 -24.52 49.00
C GLU A 17 -0.45 -24.34 47.65
N GLU A 18 0.77 -24.86 47.52
CA GLU A 18 1.56 -24.80 46.28
C GLU A 18 0.70 -25.15 45.06
N SER A 19 0.45 -24.13 44.22
CA SER A 19 -0.38 -24.30 43.04
C SER A 19 0.23 -25.36 42.13
N THR A 20 -0.57 -26.34 41.69
CA THR A 20 -0.15 -27.36 40.71
C THR A 20 0.04 -26.80 39.29
N ASP A 21 -0.25 -25.50 39.08
CA ASP A 21 -0.13 -24.82 37.80
C ASP A 21 1.33 -24.35 37.57
N PRO A 22 2.07 -24.93 36.60
CA PRO A 22 3.45 -24.55 36.31
C PRO A 22 3.63 -23.08 35.94
N SER A 23 2.60 -22.43 35.39
CA SER A 23 2.71 -20.99 35.11
C SER A 23 2.82 -20.15 36.38
N LYS A 24 2.26 -20.62 37.49
CA LYS A 24 2.29 -19.90 38.78
C LYS A 24 3.53 -20.22 39.60
N TYR A 25 3.94 -21.50 39.69
CA TYR A 25 5.08 -21.87 40.53
C TYR A 25 6.44 -21.69 39.84
N LEU A 26 6.53 -21.65 38.50
CA LEU A 26 7.79 -21.40 37.79
C LEU A 26 8.03 -19.93 37.43
N ASP A 27 6.97 -19.16 37.17
CA ASP A 27 7.07 -17.78 36.67
C ASP A 27 6.29 -16.81 37.56
N GLY A 28 4.98 -17.00 37.69
CA GLY A 28 4.11 -16.13 38.49
C GLY A 28 3.96 -14.69 37.95
N THR A 29 4.77 -14.27 36.97
CA THR A 29 4.78 -12.90 36.41
C THR A 29 4.03 -12.73 35.10
N ARG A 30 3.66 -13.83 34.41
CA ARG A 30 2.98 -13.81 33.10
C ARG A 30 1.64 -14.54 33.16
N VAL A 31 0.66 -14.03 32.42
CA VAL A 31 -0.64 -14.67 32.28
C VAL A 31 -0.51 -15.91 31.40
N TYR A 32 -1.01 -17.05 31.89
CA TYR A 32 -1.15 -18.25 31.08
C TYR A 32 -2.45 -18.20 30.26
N VAL A 33 -2.32 -18.43 28.96
CA VAL A 33 -3.43 -18.56 28.02
C VAL A 33 -3.46 -20.01 27.52
N GLN A 34 -4.56 -20.71 27.78
CA GLN A 34 -4.69 -22.14 27.49
C GLN A 34 -4.72 -22.48 25.99
N GLY A 35 -5.19 -21.55 25.17
CA GLY A 35 -5.18 -21.67 23.72
C GLY A 35 -5.62 -20.36 23.04
N SER A 36 -5.29 -20.21 21.76
CA SER A 36 -5.70 -19.05 20.95
C SER A 36 -7.22 -18.87 20.91
N MET A 37 -7.97 -19.97 20.99
CA MET A 37 -9.44 -20.01 20.92
C MET A 37 -10.11 -20.20 22.29
N TRP A 38 -9.40 -19.94 23.38
CA TRP A 38 -9.94 -20.08 24.72
C TRP A 38 -10.81 -18.87 25.15
N ASP A 39 -11.49 -19.00 26.29
CA ASP A 39 -12.36 -17.97 26.87
C ASP A 39 -11.68 -16.59 26.90
N GLY A 40 -12.36 -15.59 26.34
CA GLY A 40 -11.88 -14.20 26.24
C GLY A 40 -11.29 -13.84 24.87
N PHE A 41 -10.83 -14.82 24.09
CA PHE A 41 -10.39 -14.63 22.70
C PHE A 41 -11.37 -15.24 21.70
N ALA A 42 -12.06 -16.31 22.11
CA ALA A 42 -13.16 -16.90 21.34
C ALA A 42 -14.28 -17.39 22.27
N ASN A 43 -15.09 -18.36 21.85
CA ASN A 43 -16.18 -18.88 22.71
C ASN A 43 -15.72 -19.86 23.80
N GLY A 44 -14.42 -20.17 23.87
CA GLY A 44 -13.82 -21.04 24.87
C GLY A 44 -14.18 -22.52 24.80
N LYS A 45 -14.88 -22.96 23.75
CA LYS A 45 -15.28 -24.36 23.56
C LYS A 45 -14.35 -25.15 22.65
N GLY A 46 -13.26 -24.53 22.19
CA GLY A 46 -12.30 -25.15 21.28
C GLY A 46 -12.83 -25.37 19.86
N ASP A 47 -13.84 -24.60 19.43
CA ASP A 47 -14.30 -24.60 18.03
C ASP A 47 -13.56 -23.55 17.18
N PHE A 48 -13.59 -23.74 15.87
CA PHE A 48 -13.01 -22.80 14.90
C PHE A 48 -13.91 -21.58 14.75
N THR A 49 -13.69 -20.58 15.59
CA THR A 49 -14.39 -19.28 15.58
C THR A 49 -13.49 -18.09 15.21
N ASP A 50 -12.28 -18.34 14.72
CA ASP A 50 -11.33 -17.36 14.19
C ASP A 50 -11.52 -17.15 12.67
N GLY A 51 -10.61 -16.42 12.05
CA GLY A 51 -10.73 -15.95 10.68
C GLY A 51 -11.55 -14.65 10.55
N PRO A 52 -12.07 -14.34 9.35
CA PRO A 52 -12.02 -15.15 8.12
C PRO A 52 -10.61 -15.26 7.51
N TYR A 53 -10.45 -16.17 6.53
CA TYR A 53 -9.18 -16.40 5.82
C TYR A 53 -9.26 -16.13 4.31
N GLU A 54 -10.45 -15.81 3.82
CA GLU A 54 -10.74 -15.52 2.42
C GLU A 54 -11.17 -14.07 2.24
N ILE A 55 -11.27 -13.65 0.98
CA ILE A 55 -11.64 -12.30 0.59
C ILE A 55 -12.91 -11.79 1.30
N GLN A 56 -12.88 -10.53 1.72
CA GLN A 56 -14.03 -9.81 2.28
C GLN A 56 -14.33 -8.56 1.44
N TYR A 57 -15.53 -8.00 1.56
CA TYR A 57 -15.71 -6.61 1.14
C TYR A 57 -14.96 -5.70 2.13
N PRO A 58 -14.10 -4.76 1.67
CA PRO A 58 -13.28 -3.92 2.54
C PRO A 58 -14.08 -3.21 3.66
N GLU A 59 -15.27 -2.71 3.37
CA GLU A 59 -16.14 -2.04 4.34
C GLU A 59 -16.70 -2.97 5.41
N SER A 60 -16.66 -4.29 5.20
CA SER A 60 -17.14 -5.24 6.20
C SER A 60 -16.29 -5.19 7.47
N PHE A 61 -14.99 -4.94 7.36
CA PHE A 61 -14.08 -4.84 8.51
C PHE A 61 -14.41 -3.68 9.46
N PHE A 62 -15.15 -2.66 8.98
CA PHE A 62 -15.56 -1.49 9.76
C PHE A 62 -16.94 -1.65 10.40
N LYS A 63 -17.54 -2.85 10.36
CA LYS A 63 -18.82 -3.14 11.00
C LYS A 63 -18.58 -3.76 12.36
N ASP A 64 -19.24 -3.26 13.39
CA ASP A 64 -19.19 -3.87 14.72
C ASP A 64 -19.54 -5.37 14.65
N SER A 65 -20.54 -5.75 13.86
CA SER A 65 -20.95 -7.15 13.70
C SER A 65 -19.93 -8.06 13.00
N PHE A 66 -18.82 -7.54 12.47
CA PHE A 66 -17.88 -8.31 11.65
C PHE A 66 -17.20 -9.44 12.42
N TYR A 67 -16.67 -9.11 13.61
CA TYR A 67 -16.03 -10.08 14.49
C TYR A 67 -16.58 -9.92 15.91
N LYS A 68 -16.88 -11.06 16.54
CA LYS A 68 -17.64 -11.11 17.79
C LYS A 68 -16.79 -10.79 19.03
N TYR A 69 -15.51 -11.19 19.02
CA TYR A 69 -14.65 -11.12 20.20
C TYR A 69 -13.71 -9.92 20.16
N GLY A 70 -13.11 -9.57 21.31
CA GLY A 70 -12.25 -8.40 21.43
C GLY A 70 -10.87 -8.60 20.77
N PHE A 71 -10.34 -9.81 20.76
CA PHE A 71 -9.06 -10.13 20.14
C PHE A 71 -9.27 -11.21 19.09
N ASN A 72 -8.74 -11.03 17.89
CA ASN A 72 -8.76 -12.08 16.88
C ASN A 72 -7.36 -12.73 16.79
N PRO A 73 -7.21 -13.98 17.24
CA PRO A 73 -5.90 -14.62 17.29
C PRO A 73 -5.36 -14.98 15.91
N GLU A 74 -6.20 -15.12 14.89
CA GLU A 74 -5.79 -15.46 13.53
C GLU A 74 -6.83 -14.93 12.52
N VAL A 75 -6.43 -14.01 11.65
CA VAL A 75 -7.27 -13.53 10.53
C VAL A 75 -6.45 -13.23 9.30
N GLY A 76 -6.95 -13.63 8.14
CA GLY A 76 -6.22 -13.55 6.89
C GLY A 76 -7.06 -13.14 5.70
N SER A 77 -6.44 -13.19 4.53
CA SER A 77 -7.13 -13.01 3.27
C SER A 77 -6.37 -13.73 2.14
N VAL A 78 -6.69 -13.36 0.91
CA VAL A 78 -5.98 -13.70 -0.34
C VAL A 78 -4.49 -13.29 -0.31
N GLY A 79 -3.68 -13.79 -1.25
CA GLY A 79 -2.24 -13.51 -1.25
C GLY A 79 -1.50 -14.07 -2.45
N VAL A 80 -1.99 -13.88 -3.67
CA VAL A 80 -1.22 -14.24 -4.88
C VAL A 80 0.03 -13.34 -4.98
N PRO A 81 1.23 -13.91 -5.26
CA PRO A 81 2.45 -13.13 -5.43
C PRO A 81 2.50 -12.44 -6.81
N VAL A 82 3.58 -11.71 -7.08
CA VAL A 82 3.82 -11.14 -8.41
C VAL A 82 4.05 -12.23 -9.45
N ALA A 83 3.74 -11.93 -10.72
CA ALA A 83 3.84 -12.90 -11.81
C ALA A 83 5.26 -13.47 -11.99
N ALA A 84 6.29 -12.68 -11.69
CA ALA A 84 7.69 -13.14 -11.68
C ALA A 84 7.91 -14.33 -10.73
N THR A 85 7.31 -14.31 -9.54
CA THR A 85 7.40 -15.43 -8.59
C THR A 85 6.67 -16.67 -9.11
N ILE A 86 5.51 -16.51 -9.75
CA ILE A 86 4.80 -17.64 -10.36
C ILE A 86 5.68 -18.28 -11.44
N ARG A 87 6.30 -17.47 -12.30
CA ARG A 87 7.21 -17.99 -13.34
C ARG A 87 8.47 -18.64 -12.79
N ALA A 88 9.03 -18.08 -11.71
CA ALA A 88 10.23 -18.61 -11.07
C ALA A 88 9.99 -19.91 -10.29
N THR A 89 8.75 -20.20 -9.90
CA THR A 89 8.44 -21.30 -8.96
C THR A 89 7.46 -22.34 -9.49
N MET A 90 6.84 -22.11 -10.65
CA MET A 90 5.86 -23.00 -11.26
C MET A 90 6.22 -23.31 -12.72
N PRO A 91 5.91 -24.52 -13.22
CA PRO A 91 6.10 -24.85 -14.63
C PRO A 91 5.17 -24.01 -15.54
N PRO A 92 5.41 -23.90 -16.86
CA PRO A 92 4.62 -23.07 -17.78
C PRO A 92 3.12 -23.32 -17.75
N VAL A 93 2.69 -24.58 -17.53
CA VAL A 93 1.27 -24.93 -17.38
C VAL A 93 0.61 -24.20 -16.19
N GLY A 94 1.38 -23.88 -15.14
CA GLY A 94 0.95 -23.08 -14.00
C GLY A 94 0.91 -21.57 -14.26
N TRP A 95 1.37 -21.09 -15.42
CA TRP A 95 1.33 -19.66 -15.76
C TRP A 95 -0.05 -19.23 -16.30
N SER A 96 -0.94 -20.17 -16.57
CA SER A 96 -2.33 -19.87 -16.95
C SER A 96 -3.13 -19.41 -15.73
N ILE A 97 -3.75 -18.24 -15.80
CA ILE A 97 -4.60 -17.72 -14.72
C ILE A 97 -5.87 -18.56 -14.54
N PRO A 98 -6.58 -18.46 -13.40
CA PRO A 98 -7.88 -19.07 -13.21
C PRO A 98 -8.88 -18.61 -14.28
N ILE A 99 -9.75 -19.52 -14.71
CA ILE A 99 -10.85 -19.16 -15.60
C ILE A 99 -11.91 -18.46 -14.78
N LEU A 100 -12.25 -17.23 -15.16
CA LEU A 100 -13.32 -16.45 -14.53
C LEU A 100 -14.66 -16.75 -15.21
N LYS A 101 -15.58 -17.38 -14.49
CA LYS A 101 -16.92 -17.73 -14.98
C LYS A 101 -17.96 -16.89 -14.28
N LYS A 102 -18.56 -15.96 -15.02
CA LYS A 102 -19.69 -15.17 -14.52
C LYS A 102 -20.97 -16.00 -14.46
N ARG A 103 -21.54 -16.12 -13.26
CA ARG A 103 -22.84 -16.75 -13.03
C ARG A 103 -23.99 -15.77 -13.22
N ILE A 104 -25.22 -16.30 -13.28
CA ILE A 104 -26.45 -15.53 -13.51
C ILE A 104 -26.70 -14.50 -12.40
N ASP A 105 -26.31 -14.83 -11.16
CA ASP A 105 -26.41 -13.95 -9.99
C ASP A 105 -25.28 -12.89 -9.91
N GLY A 106 -24.42 -12.83 -10.94
CA GLY A 106 -23.30 -11.90 -11.00
C GLY A 106 -22.06 -12.34 -10.22
N TYR A 107 -22.09 -13.47 -9.50
CA TYR A 107 -20.91 -14.05 -8.88
C TYR A 107 -19.88 -14.49 -9.94
N ILE A 108 -18.61 -14.18 -9.69
CA ILE A 108 -17.50 -14.64 -10.53
C ILE A 108 -16.92 -15.89 -9.89
N GLU A 109 -17.11 -17.03 -10.54
CA GLU A 109 -16.48 -18.29 -10.15
C GLU A 109 -15.08 -18.39 -10.75
N GLU A 110 -14.07 -18.38 -9.89
CA GLU A 110 -12.68 -18.60 -10.27
C GLU A 110 -12.35 -20.09 -10.28
N VAL A 111 -12.08 -20.64 -11.46
CA VAL A 111 -11.68 -22.04 -11.62
C VAL A 111 -10.17 -22.10 -11.85
N PRO A 112 -9.36 -22.43 -10.81
CA PRO A 112 -7.92 -22.53 -10.95
C PRO A 112 -7.51 -23.71 -11.83
N ASN A 113 -6.33 -23.61 -12.44
CA ASN A 113 -5.69 -24.78 -13.05
C ASN A 113 -5.19 -25.76 -11.95
N PRO A 114 -4.86 -27.02 -12.29
CA PRO A 114 -4.43 -28.02 -11.29
C PRO A 114 -3.18 -27.63 -10.47
N ILE A 115 -2.26 -26.83 -11.04
CA ILE A 115 -1.08 -26.32 -10.33
C ILE A 115 -1.50 -25.30 -9.26
N TRP A 116 -2.39 -24.37 -9.60
CA TRP A 116 -2.88 -23.37 -8.64
C TRP A 116 -3.67 -24.04 -7.50
N ASP A 117 -4.49 -25.05 -7.80
CA ASP A 117 -5.18 -25.85 -6.78
C ASP A 117 -4.19 -26.60 -5.87
N TYR A 118 -3.15 -27.21 -6.45
CA TYR A 118 -2.06 -27.83 -5.70
C TYR A 118 -1.38 -26.83 -4.74
N HIS A 119 -1.09 -25.62 -5.22
CA HIS A 119 -0.52 -24.51 -4.43
C HIS A 119 -1.54 -23.80 -3.52
N LYS A 120 -2.73 -24.36 -3.32
CA LYS A 120 -3.76 -23.88 -2.38
C LYS A 120 -4.24 -22.47 -2.67
N TYR A 121 -4.50 -22.18 -3.95
CA TYR A 121 -5.11 -20.93 -4.39
C TYR A 121 -6.38 -20.60 -3.61
N ILE A 122 -6.47 -19.36 -3.10
CA ILE A 122 -7.70 -18.78 -2.55
C ILE A 122 -8.26 -17.76 -3.54
N PRO A 123 -9.50 -17.93 -4.03
CA PRO A 123 -10.16 -16.99 -4.92
C PRO A 123 -10.32 -15.58 -4.35
N TYR A 124 -10.37 -14.60 -5.26
CA TYR A 124 -10.73 -13.21 -4.99
C TYR A 124 -12.25 -12.97 -5.02
N SER A 125 -13.02 -14.04 -4.90
CA SER A 125 -14.48 -14.11 -4.78
C SER A 125 -14.83 -15.08 -3.64
N LYS A 126 -16.03 -14.95 -3.05
CA LYS A 126 -16.51 -15.85 -1.99
C LYS A 126 -18.00 -16.13 -2.16
N PRO A 127 -18.41 -17.39 -2.42
CA PRO A 127 -19.81 -17.74 -2.63
C PRO A 127 -20.73 -17.21 -1.53
N GLY A 128 -21.82 -16.55 -1.94
CA GLY A 128 -22.82 -15.99 -1.02
C GLY A 128 -22.34 -14.81 -0.17
N LYS A 129 -21.12 -14.30 -0.39
CA LYS A 129 -20.56 -13.15 0.35
C LYS A 129 -19.96 -12.10 -0.58
N VAL A 130 -18.91 -12.42 -1.33
CA VAL A 130 -18.18 -11.47 -2.19
C VAL A 130 -18.31 -11.92 -3.63
N HIS A 131 -18.92 -11.09 -4.49
CA HIS A 131 -19.15 -11.45 -5.89
C HIS A 131 -17.85 -11.58 -6.69
N ASP A 132 -16.98 -10.59 -6.59
CA ASP A 132 -15.62 -10.56 -7.16
C ASP A 132 -14.84 -9.38 -6.54
N GLN A 133 -13.51 -9.40 -6.64
CA GLN A 133 -12.66 -8.22 -6.41
C GLN A 133 -11.65 -7.95 -7.54
N ILE A 134 -11.48 -8.86 -8.50
CA ILE A 134 -10.52 -8.73 -9.62
C ILE A 134 -11.17 -8.06 -10.83
N GLU A 135 -12.36 -8.51 -11.25
CA GLU A 135 -13.09 -7.93 -12.39
C GLU A 135 -13.62 -6.52 -12.12
N LEU A 136 -13.63 -6.07 -10.85
CA LEU A 136 -13.78 -4.66 -10.51
C LEU A 136 -12.76 -3.78 -11.26
N TYR A 137 -11.55 -4.28 -11.51
CA TYR A 137 -10.51 -3.59 -12.29
C TYR A 137 -10.52 -3.98 -13.78
N GLY A 138 -11.53 -4.72 -14.23
CA GLY A 138 -11.64 -5.27 -15.59
C GLY A 138 -11.07 -6.68 -15.73
N ALA A 139 -11.49 -7.37 -16.80
CA ALA A 139 -11.16 -8.77 -17.01
C ALA A 139 -9.64 -8.96 -17.22
N PRO A 140 -8.97 -9.83 -16.46
CA PRO A 140 -7.54 -10.07 -16.59
C PRO A 140 -7.22 -10.77 -17.93
N LYS A 141 -6.22 -10.26 -18.63
CA LYS A 141 -5.84 -10.76 -19.98
C LYS A 141 -4.81 -11.88 -19.93
N ASP A 142 -3.90 -11.79 -18.98
CA ASP A 142 -2.77 -12.71 -18.82
C ASP A 142 -2.31 -12.74 -17.35
N LEU A 143 -1.20 -13.44 -17.09
CA LEU A 143 -0.64 -13.60 -15.76
C LEU A 143 -0.18 -12.28 -15.14
N ASP A 144 0.43 -11.39 -15.92
CA ASP A 144 0.93 -10.12 -15.40
C ASP A 144 -0.24 -9.21 -15.01
N ASP A 145 -1.26 -9.08 -15.86
CA ASP A 145 -2.47 -8.30 -15.59
C ASP A 145 -3.26 -8.87 -14.39
N PHE A 146 -3.41 -10.19 -14.31
CA PHE A 146 -4.04 -10.83 -13.14
C PHE A 146 -3.26 -10.55 -11.85
N CYS A 147 -1.94 -10.75 -11.85
CA CYS A 147 -1.12 -10.55 -10.66
C CYS A 147 -1.04 -9.07 -10.25
N GLU A 148 -1.05 -8.14 -11.20
CA GLU A 148 -1.08 -6.70 -10.93
C GLU A 148 -2.42 -6.29 -10.27
N LYS A 149 -3.55 -6.74 -10.84
CA LYS A 149 -4.88 -6.57 -10.22
C LYS A 149 -4.97 -7.23 -8.84
N ALA A 150 -4.37 -8.42 -8.69
CA ALA A 150 -4.28 -9.09 -7.41
C ALA A 150 -3.45 -8.30 -6.38
N GLN A 151 -2.38 -7.60 -6.78
CA GLN A 151 -1.64 -6.72 -5.87
C GLN A 151 -2.48 -5.51 -5.42
N LEU A 152 -3.26 -4.89 -6.32
CA LEU A 152 -4.20 -3.84 -5.92
C LEU A 152 -5.19 -4.34 -4.87
N VAL A 153 -5.78 -5.52 -5.09
CA VAL A 153 -6.70 -6.12 -4.11
C VAL A 153 -6.00 -6.49 -2.81
N ASN A 154 -4.82 -7.10 -2.86
CA ASN A 154 -4.04 -7.45 -1.67
C ASN A 154 -3.79 -6.20 -0.81
N TYR A 155 -3.34 -5.09 -1.42
CA TYR A 155 -3.12 -3.83 -0.71
C TYR A 155 -4.39 -3.36 0.00
N VAL A 156 -5.52 -3.29 -0.72
CA VAL A 156 -6.80 -2.82 -0.17
C VAL A 156 -7.30 -3.72 0.95
N GLN A 157 -7.24 -5.04 0.77
CA GLN A 157 -7.75 -6.01 1.73
C GLN A 157 -7.03 -5.90 3.07
N TYR A 158 -5.69 -5.94 3.06
CA TYR A 158 -4.92 -5.93 4.30
C TYR A 158 -4.88 -4.55 4.96
N ARG A 159 -4.94 -3.45 4.19
CA ARG A 159 -5.14 -2.11 4.74
C ARG A 159 -6.49 -2.01 5.44
N ALA A 160 -7.58 -2.33 4.74
CA ALA A 160 -8.93 -2.21 5.27
C ALA A 160 -9.18 -3.15 6.47
N LEU A 161 -8.59 -4.34 6.46
CA LEU A 161 -8.61 -5.26 7.59
C LEU A 161 -8.04 -4.56 8.82
N LEU A 162 -6.80 -4.05 8.75
CA LEU A 162 -6.19 -3.46 9.94
C LEU A 162 -6.84 -2.12 10.34
N GLU A 163 -7.17 -1.25 9.38
CA GLU A 163 -7.91 0.00 9.64
C GLU A 163 -9.28 -0.23 10.28
N GLY A 164 -9.99 -1.30 9.87
CA GLY A 164 -11.25 -1.70 10.48
C GLY A 164 -11.08 -2.10 11.94
N TRP A 165 -10.03 -2.85 12.28
CA TRP A 165 -9.74 -3.19 13.68
C TRP A 165 -9.33 -1.98 14.50
N THR A 166 -8.47 -1.11 13.95
CA THR A 166 -8.04 0.10 14.65
C THR A 166 -9.20 1.06 14.84
N SER A 167 -10.18 1.14 13.94
CA SER A 167 -11.37 1.99 14.07
C SER A 167 -12.17 1.71 15.36
N PHE A 168 -12.14 0.46 15.85
CA PHE A 168 -12.74 0.08 17.14
C PHE A 168 -11.71 -0.19 18.26
N MET A 169 -10.49 0.32 18.12
CA MET A 169 -9.41 0.12 19.10
C MET A 169 -9.86 0.60 20.49
N TRP A 170 -9.77 -0.31 21.47
CA TRP A 170 -10.16 -0.12 22.88
C TRP A 170 -11.63 0.20 23.15
N THR A 171 -12.47 0.35 22.13
CA THR A 171 -13.93 0.37 22.29
C THR A 171 -14.53 -1.02 22.09
N LYS A 172 -13.90 -1.83 21.25
CA LYS A 172 -14.22 -3.25 21.07
C LYS A 172 -12.97 -4.10 20.93
N PHE A 173 -12.10 -3.73 19.99
CA PHE A 173 -10.97 -4.57 19.62
C PHE A 173 -9.73 -4.21 20.45
N THR A 174 -9.05 -5.25 20.95
CA THR A 174 -7.81 -5.16 21.70
C THR A 174 -6.59 -5.55 20.87
N GLY A 175 -6.80 -6.26 19.76
CA GLY A 175 -5.73 -6.66 18.86
C GLY A 175 -6.16 -7.70 17.84
N VAL A 176 -5.23 -7.97 16.92
CA VAL A 176 -5.39 -8.91 15.83
C VAL A 176 -4.03 -9.46 15.42
N LEU A 177 -3.97 -10.74 15.03
CA LEU A 177 -2.79 -11.32 14.40
C LEU A 177 -3.11 -11.75 12.97
N ILE A 178 -2.26 -11.33 12.03
CA ILE A 178 -2.45 -11.64 10.62
C ILE A 178 -2.06 -13.10 10.33
N TRP A 179 -2.95 -13.81 9.66
CA TRP A 179 -2.72 -15.03 8.92
C TRP A 179 -2.53 -14.70 7.42
N LYS A 180 -1.31 -14.59 6.93
CA LYS A 180 -0.06 -14.78 7.66
C LYS A 180 1.04 -13.99 6.99
N THR A 181 2.17 -13.90 7.67
CA THR A 181 3.36 -13.24 7.14
C THR A 181 3.92 -13.98 5.92
N GLN A 182 3.95 -15.32 5.91
CA GLN A 182 4.48 -16.13 4.80
C GLN A 182 3.92 -17.54 4.73
N ASN A 183 3.99 -18.13 3.53
CA ASN A 183 3.73 -19.56 3.35
C ASN A 183 5.00 -20.41 3.64
N PRO A 184 4.85 -21.65 4.16
CA PRO A 184 6.00 -22.54 4.37
C PRO A 184 6.59 -23.11 3.07
N TRP A 185 5.97 -22.81 1.93
CA TRP A 185 6.27 -23.26 0.58
C TRP A 185 5.63 -22.28 -0.41
N THR A 186 5.67 -22.55 -1.72
CA THR A 186 5.15 -21.69 -2.80
C THR A 186 3.62 -21.63 -2.87
N GLY A 187 2.96 -21.30 -1.76
CA GLY A 187 1.49 -21.22 -1.67
C GLY A 187 0.91 -19.95 -2.30
N LEU A 188 -0.32 -20.07 -2.81
CA LEU A 188 -1.12 -18.98 -3.41
C LEU A 188 -2.27 -18.53 -2.48
N ARG A 189 -1.98 -18.47 -1.18
CA ARG A 189 -2.89 -18.03 -0.12
C ARG A 189 -2.22 -16.98 0.75
N GLY A 190 -3.00 -16.31 1.61
CA GLY A 190 -2.58 -15.18 2.45
C GLY A 190 -1.11 -15.20 2.86
N GLN A 191 -0.37 -14.19 2.39
CA GLN A 191 1.05 -13.99 2.64
C GLN A 191 1.45 -12.52 2.40
N PHE A 192 2.39 -12.02 3.20
CA PHE A 192 3.02 -10.71 3.02
C PHE A 192 4.30 -10.79 2.22
N TYR A 193 5.04 -11.86 2.37
CA TYR A 193 6.17 -12.17 1.51
C TYR A 193 6.05 -13.60 0.99
N ASP A 194 6.43 -13.76 -0.27
CA ASP A 194 6.37 -15.04 -0.94
C ASP A 194 7.57 -15.94 -0.58
N HIS A 195 7.61 -17.13 -1.17
CA HIS A 195 8.66 -18.11 -0.90
C HIS A 195 10.08 -17.62 -1.26
N LEU A 196 10.19 -16.68 -2.20
CA LEU A 196 11.45 -16.06 -2.62
C LEU A 196 11.78 -14.80 -1.79
N GLN A 197 10.96 -14.48 -0.79
CA GLN A 197 11.06 -13.30 0.07
C GLN A 197 10.75 -11.98 -0.66
N ASP A 198 10.07 -12.02 -1.80
CA ASP A 198 9.51 -10.82 -2.40
C ASP A 198 8.28 -10.36 -1.61
N GLN A 199 8.15 -9.05 -1.40
CA GLN A 199 7.10 -8.48 -0.55
C GLN A 199 5.90 -8.08 -1.41
N THR A 200 4.74 -8.65 -1.12
CA THR A 200 3.49 -8.37 -1.83
C THR A 200 2.94 -7.00 -1.45
N ALA A 201 2.06 -6.45 -2.26
CA ALA A 201 1.37 -5.21 -1.92
C ALA A 201 0.51 -5.32 -0.65
N GLY A 202 0.11 -6.54 -0.26
CA GLY A 202 -0.58 -6.81 1.00
C GLY A 202 0.26 -6.47 2.23
N PHE A 203 1.58 -6.70 2.18
CA PHE A 203 2.50 -6.26 3.22
C PHE A 203 2.45 -4.75 3.41
N TYR A 204 2.52 -4.00 2.31
CA TYR A 204 2.53 -2.54 2.34
C TYR A 204 1.18 -1.94 2.71
N GLY A 205 0.07 -2.55 2.29
CA GLY A 205 -1.26 -2.20 2.76
C GLY A 205 -1.40 -2.36 4.28
N CYS A 206 -0.98 -3.51 4.82
CA CYS A 206 -0.97 -3.73 6.27
C CYS A 206 -0.03 -2.76 7.00
N ARG A 207 1.18 -2.56 6.46
CA ARG A 207 2.19 -1.67 7.05
C ARG A 207 1.72 -0.22 7.12
N CYS A 208 1.03 0.25 6.08
CA CYS A 208 0.40 1.57 6.04
C CYS A 208 -0.61 1.72 7.19
N ALA A 209 -1.52 0.77 7.33
CA ALA A 209 -2.53 0.76 8.40
C ALA A 209 -1.95 0.55 9.81
N ALA A 210 -0.75 -0.04 9.91
CA ALA A 210 -0.07 -0.33 11.17
C ALA A 210 0.75 0.84 11.73
N GLN A 211 0.75 2.01 11.08
CA GLN A 211 1.45 3.18 11.59
C GLN A 211 0.97 3.53 13.02
N PRO A 212 1.89 3.81 13.98
CA PRO A 212 1.48 4.12 15.35
C PRO A 212 0.58 5.36 15.48
N ILE A 213 0.78 6.32 14.58
CA ILE A 213 -0.11 7.46 14.38
C ILE A 213 -0.59 7.38 12.94
N HIS A 214 -1.90 7.22 12.74
CA HIS A 214 -2.44 6.91 11.42
C HIS A 214 -3.70 7.71 11.13
N VAL A 215 -3.77 8.33 9.95
CA VAL A 215 -5.00 8.91 9.41
C VAL A 215 -5.66 7.92 8.47
N GLN A 216 -6.95 7.66 8.66
CA GLN A 216 -7.69 6.65 7.90
C GLN A 216 -9.11 7.11 7.55
N LEU A 217 -9.73 6.46 6.56
CA LEU A 217 -11.14 6.62 6.21
C LEU A 217 -11.93 5.41 6.71
N ASN A 218 -12.94 5.64 7.55
CA ASN A 218 -13.90 4.60 7.90
C ASN A 218 -14.82 4.31 6.70
N LEU A 219 -14.72 3.12 6.11
CA LEU A 219 -15.42 2.78 4.87
C LEU A 219 -16.94 2.59 5.02
N VAL A 220 -17.46 2.52 6.26
CA VAL A 220 -18.91 2.44 6.52
C VAL A 220 -19.50 3.82 6.77
N THR A 221 -18.87 4.59 7.66
CA THR A 221 -19.40 5.92 8.07
C THR A 221 -18.92 7.07 7.19
N TYR A 222 -17.88 6.83 6.38
CA TYR A 222 -17.15 7.85 5.63
C TYR A 222 -16.51 8.95 6.50
N PHE A 223 -16.34 8.71 7.81
CA PHE A 223 -15.56 9.62 8.65
C PHE A 223 -14.06 9.42 8.43
N VAL A 224 -13.35 10.54 8.30
CA VAL A 224 -11.90 10.57 8.47
C VAL A 224 -11.60 10.45 9.96
N GLU A 225 -10.78 9.48 10.31
CA GLU A 225 -10.38 9.11 11.66
C GLU A 225 -8.88 9.29 11.83
N VAL A 226 -8.45 9.66 13.04
CA VAL A 226 -7.04 9.65 13.44
C VAL A 226 -6.87 8.66 14.59
N VAL A 227 -6.04 7.66 14.36
CA VAL A 227 -5.64 6.64 15.33
C VAL A 227 -4.32 7.08 15.97
N ASN A 228 -4.29 7.08 17.30
CA ASN A 228 -3.06 7.27 18.07
C ASN A 228 -2.90 6.06 19.00
N THR A 229 -1.98 5.16 18.66
CA THR A 229 -1.64 3.98 19.49
C THR A 229 -0.54 4.28 20.52
N THR A 230 0.08 5.47 20.43
CA THR A 230 1.19 5.88 21.28
C THR A 230 0.74 6.32 22.68
N ALA A 231 1.72 6.50 23.58
CA ALA A 231 1.47 6.94 24.95
C ALA A 231 1.28 8.46 25.08
N ASP A 232 1.65 9.23 24.05
CA ASP A 232 1.66 10.69 24.10
C ASP A 232 0.45 11.30 23.38
N GLU A 233 0.00 12.44 23.88
CA GLU A 233 -1.03 13.25 23.22
C GLU A 233 -0.44 14.01 22.03
N LEU A 234 -1.16 14.01 20.90
CA LEU A 234 -0.80 14.83 19.74
C LEU A 234 -1.57 16.15 19.80
N LYS A 235 -0.84 17.24 20.01
CA LYS A 235 -1.38 18.61 19.99
C LYS A 235 -1.02 19.29 18.69
N ASP A 236 -1.76 20.34 18.33
CA ASP A 236 -1.43 21.19 17.18
C ASP A 236 -1.43 20.45 15.84
N MET A 237 -2.34 19.48 15.72
CA MET A 237 -2.51 18.70 14.51
C MET A 237 -3.61 19.29 13.63
N ALA A 238 -3.56 19.01 12.33
CA ALA A 238 -4.66 19.20 11.40
C ALA A 238 -4.64 18.09 10.33
N VAL A 239 -5.80 17.87 9.69
CA VAL A 239 -5.92 16.92 8.59
C VAL A 239 -6.18 17.66 7.28
N GLU A 240 -5.35 17.41 6.28
CA GLU A 240 -5.59 17.75 4.88
C GLU A 240 -6.29 16.58 4.18
N ILE A 241 -7.35 16.89 3.46
CA ILE A 241 -8.20 15.97 2.71
C ILE A 241 -8.26 16.49 1.29
N SER A 242 -7.72 15.73 0.33
CA SER A 242 -7.77 16.09 -1.08
C SER A 242 -8.29 14.93 -1.92
N VAL A 243 -9.21 15.22 -2.84
CA VAL A 243 -9.71 14.26 -3.82
C VAL A 243 -9.21 14.65 -5.18
N TRP A 244 -8.74 13.66 -5.92
CA TRP A 244 -8.20 13.82 -7.26
C TRP A 244 -8.97 12.93 -8.24
N ASP A 245 -9.31 13.47 -9.39
CA ASP A 245 -9.82 12.67 -10.49
C ASP A 245 -8.68 12.08 -11.33
N LEU A 246 -9.06 11.25 -12.31
CA LEU A 246 -8.08 10.60 -13.20
C LEU A 246 -7.35 11.63 -14.09
N ASP A 247 -7.90 12.81 -14.33
CA ASP A 247 -7.27 13.85 -15.13
C ASP A 247 -6.35 14.77 -14.32
N GLY A 248 -6.18 14.50 -13.02
CA GLY A 248 -5.30 15.26 -12.13
C GLY A 248 -5.89 16.57 -11.65
N ALA A 249 -7.20 16.78 -11.80
CA ALA A 249 -7.90 17.87 -11.13
C ALA A 249 -8.17 17.49 -9.67
N CYS A 250 -8.23 18.49 -8.79
CA CYS A 250 -8.53 18.33 -7.37
C CYS A 250 -9.91 18.92 -7.05
N PRO A 251 -11.02 18.22 -7.38
CA PRO A 251 -12.38 18.76 -7.24
C PRO A 251 -12.82 18.97 -5.77
N TYR A 252 -12.11 18.38 -4.81
CA TYR A 252 -12.39 18.58 -3.40
C TYR A 252 -11.09 18.72 -2.62
N TYR A 253 -10.97 19.82 -1.88
CA TYR A 253 -9.85 20.11 -0.99
C TYR A 253 -10.37 20.69 0.32
N LYS A 254 -9.88 20.18 1.44
CA LYS A 254 -10.24 20.69 2.77
C LYS A 254 -9.10 20.47 3.74
N VAL A 255 -8.82 21.49 4.56
CA VAL A 255 -7.99 21.38 5.76
C VAL A 255 -8.89 21.58 6.96
N THR A 256 -8.75 20.73 7.98
CA THR A 256 -9.53 20.85 9.21
C THR A 256 -9.01 21.98 10.09
N GLU A 257 -9.83 22.41 11.05
CA GLU A 257 -9.32 23.20 12.16
C GLU A 257 -8.29 22.40 12.99
N LYS A 258 -7.60 23.11 13.89
CA LYS A 258 -6.65 22.52 14.83
C LYS A 258 -7.35 21.47 15.71
N ILE A 259 -6.74 20.30 15.80
CA ILE A 259 -7.22 19.17 16.59
C ILE A 259 -6.16 18.70 17.58
N VAL A 260 -6.65 18.06 18.64
CA VAL A 260 -5.86 17.31 19.63
C VAL A 260 -6.30 15.85 19.59
N ILE A 261 -5.35 14.92 19.58
CA ILE A 261 -5.59 13.47 19.58
C ILE A 261 -5.05 12.87 20.87
N PRO A 262 -5.93 12.39 21.78
CA PRO A 262 -5.50 11.73 23.00
C PRO A 262 -4.64 10.47 22.73
N PRO A 263 -3.80 10.06 23.69
CA PRO A 263 -3.06 8.80 23.59
C PRO A 263 -3.99 7.59 23.61
N LYS A 264 -3.59 6.51 22.92
CA LYS A 264 -4.31 5.22 22.87
C LYS A 264 -5.80 5.40 22.52
N LYS A 265 -6.11 6.24 21.54
CA LYS A 265 -7.49 6.54 21.13
C LYS A 265 -7.62 6.67 19.62
N VAL A 266 -8.83 6.43 19.14
CA VAL A 266 -9.28 6.86 17.82
C VAL A 266 -10.16 8.08 17.98
N LYS A 267 -9.95 9.08 17.15
CA LYS A 267 -10.77 10.28 17.09
C LYS A 267 -11.36 10.44 15.70
N GLN A 268 -12.69 10.48 15.62
CA GLN A 268 -13.40 10.90 14.41
C GLN A 268 -13.25 12.41 14.23
N ILE A 269 -12.87 12.82 13.02
CA ILE A 269 -12.55 14.22 12.72
C ILE A 269 -13.65 14.86 11.91
N ILE A 270 -13.95 14.31 10.73
CA ILE A 270 -14.94 14.89 9.82
C ILE A 270 -15.44 13.84 8.83
N GLU A 271 -16.71 13.94 8.46
CA GLU A 271 -17.29 13.15 7.37
C GLU A 271 -16.77 13.61 6.00
N MET A 272 -16.36 12.65 5.17
CA MET A 272 -15.94 12.87 3.81
C MET A 272 -17.15 13.01 2.86
N LYS A 273 -17.40 14.22 2.38
CA LYS A 273 -18.63 14.55 1.63
C LYS A 273 -18.55 14.36 0.12
N TYR A 274 -17.35 14.26 -0.46
CA TYR A 274 -17.18 14.18 -1.92
C TYR A 274 -18.06 13.12 -2.60
N PRO A 275 -18.19 11.87 -2.09
CA PRO A 275 -18.99 10.84 -2.76
C PRO A 275 -20.48 11.18 -2.88
N LYS A 276 -20.97 12.17 -2.13
CA LYS A 276 -22.37 12.65 -2.14
C LYS A 276 -22.54 13.90 -3.01
N MET A 277 -21.47 14.44 -3.59
CA MET A 277 -21.53 15.61 -4.46
C MET A 277 -22.09 15.23 -5.84
N LYS A 278 -22.83 16.15 -6.46
CA LYS A 278 -23.51 15.91 -7.76
C LYS A 278 -22.53 15.64 -8.91
N ASP A 279 -21.34 16.21 -8.82
CA ASP A 279 -20.25 16.17 -9.80
C ASP A 279 -19.13 15.19 -9.42
N ALA A 280 -19.35 14.36 -8.39
CA ALA A 280 -18.40 13.34 -7.98
C ALA A 280 -18.12 12.36 -9.14
N LYS A 281 -16.84 12.09 -9.38
CA LYS A 281 -16.41 11.15 -10.43
C LYS A 281 -16.63 9.70 -10.00
N PRO A 282 -16.97 8.78 -10.93
CA PRO A 282 -17.22 7.37 -10.62
C PRO A 282 -16.05 6.68 -9.92
N VAL A 283 -14.82 7.02 -10.30
CA VAL A 283 -13.57 6.61 -9.66
C VAL A 283 -12.79 7.88 -9.30
N TYR A 284 -12.19 7.89 -8.12
CA TYR A 284 -11.41 9.01 -7.62
C TYR A 284 -10.33 8.53 -6.66
N PHE A 285 -9.31 9.35 -6.48
CA PHE A 285 -8.25 9.16 -5.52
C PHE A 285 -8.45 10.07 -4.32
N LEU A 286 -8.29 9.56 -3.11
CA LEU A 286 -8.35 10.32 -1.87
C LEU A 286 -6.98 10.30 -1.22
N LEU A 287 -6.41 11.47 -0.96
CA LEU A 287 -5.19 11.64 -0.18
C LEU A 287 -5.51 12.34 1.14
N LEU A 288 -5.21 11.64 2.23
CA LEU A 288 -5.28 12.14 3.60
C LEU A 288 -3.87 12.41 4.11
N LYS A 289 -3.67 13.57 4.74
CA LYS A 289 -2.44 13.88 5.47
C LYS A 289 -2.76 14.42 6.85
N LEU A 290 -2.23 13.78 7.89
CA LEU A 290 -2.15 14.36 9.22
C LEU A 290 -0.83 15.09 9.35
N PHE A 291 -0.87 16.37 9.70
CA PHE A 291 0.33 17.18 9.82
C PHE A 291 0.28 18.08 11.06
N ARG A 292 1.46 18.52 11.49
CA ARG A 292 1.63 19.48 12.58
C ARG A 292 1.56 20.90 12.03
N LEU A 293 0.76 21.76 12.65
CA LEU A 293 0.58 23.15 12.21
C LEU A 293 1.84 24.01 12.41
N SER A 294 2.63 23.73 13.45
CA SER A 294 3.82 24.53 13.76
C SER A 294 4.93 24.48 12.71
N ASP A 295 5.08 23.36 11.99
CA ASP A 295 6.17 23.13 11.04
C ASP A 295 5.72 22.53 9.69
N ASN A 296 4.41 22.33 9.49
CA ASN A 296 3.82 21.62 8.36
C ASN A 296 4.38 20.20 8.15
N GLY A 297 4.99 19.60 9.17
CA GLY A 297 5.52 18.24 9.14
C GLY A 297 4.39 17.22 9.03
N THR A 298 4.36 16.47 7.94
CA THR A 298 3.42 15.36 7.78
C THR A 298 3.82 14.20 8.70
N ILE A 299 2.90 13.78 9.56
CA ILE A 299 3.07 12.69 10.53
C ILE A 299 2.52 11.38 9.97
N SER A 300 1.39 11.44 9.27
CA SER A 300 0.78 10.30 8.60
C SER A 300 0.22 10.71 7.25
N ARG A 301 0.34 9.82 6.27
CA ARG A 301 -0.13 9.98 4.90
C ARG A 301 -0.84 8.70 4.50
N ASN A 302 -2.05 8.80 3.98
CA ASN A 302 -2.80 7.65 3.50
C ASN A 302 -3.53 7.96 2.20
N PHE A 303 -3.37 7.07 1.22
CA PHE A 303 -3.83 7.27 -0.15
C PHE A 303 -4.78 6.15 -0.55
N TYR A 304 -5.99 6.49 -0.95
CA TYR A 304 -7.02 5.56 -1.40
C TYR A 304 -7.33 5.79 -2.87
N TRP A 305 -7.66 4.73 -3.59
CA TRP A 305 -8.47 4.78 -4.80
C TRP A 305 -9.83 4.18 -4.46
N LEU A 306 -10.88 4.89 -4.83
CA LEU A 306 -12.25 4.57 -4.43
C LEU A 306 -13.17 4.75 -5.64
N HIS A 307 -14.29 4.04 -5.62
CA HIS A 307 -15.39 4.27 -6.55
C HIS A 307 -16.65 4.73 -5.82
N LEU A 308 -17.59 5.32 -6.53
CA LEU A 308 -18.91 5.63 -5.98
C LEU A 308 -19.69 4.34 -5.68
N PRO A 309 -20.63 4.33 -4.71
CA PRO A 309 -21.43 3.14 -4.41
C PRO A 309 -22.10 2.55 -5.67
N GLY A 310 -21.96 1.24 -5.88
CA GLY A 310 -22.50 0.52 -7.05
C GLY A 310 -21.72 0.71 -8.36
N GLN A 311 -20.57 1.39 -8.34
CA GLN A 311 -19.64 1.49 -9.47
C GLN A 311 -18.48 0.49 -9.33
N ASP A 312 -17.53 0.53 -10.26
CA ASP A 312 -16.33 -0.30 -10.30
C ASP A 312 -15.07 0.52 -10.62
N TYR A 313 -13.92 -0.15 -10.75
CA TYR A 313 -12.62 0.45 -11.06
C TYR A 313 -12.22 0.34 -12.54
N LYS A 314 -13.10 -0.08 -13.46
CA LYS A 314 -12.72 -0.39 -14.85
C LYS A 314 -12.14 0.80 -15.62
N SER A 315 -12.51 2.02 -15.24
CA SER A 315 -11.89 3.23 -15.80
C SER A 315 -10.37 3.30 -15.55
N LEU A 316 -9.85 2.58 -14.55
CA LEU A 316 -8.41 2.44 -14.32
C LEU A 316 -7.71 1.65 -15.45
N GLU A 317 -8.38 0.76 -16.19
CA GLU A 317 -7.73 0.06 -17.32
C GLU A 317 -7.29 1.04 -18.41
N GLN A 318 -8.14 2.03 -18.72
CA GLN A 318 -7.78 3.10 -19.65
C GLN A 318 -6.72 4.02 -19.03
N TYR A 319 -6.71 4.13 -17.71
CA TYR A 319 -5.74 4.94 -16.98
C TYR A 319 -4.30 4.43 -17.09
N GLN A 320 -4.10 3.14 -17.35
CA GLN A 320 -2.77 2.55 -17.62
C GLN A 320 -2.04 3.25 -18.78
N GLN A 321 -2.78 3.83 -19.72
CA GLN A 321 -2.22 4.49 -20.90
C GLN A 321 -1.72 5.92 -20.64
N LYS A 322 -2.07 6.52 -19.48
CA LYS A 322 -1.65 7.88 -19.13
C LYS A 322 -0.17 7.91 -18.81
N LYS A 323 0.58 8.80 -19.45
CA LYS A 323 2.02 9.00 -19.24
C LYS A 323 2.24 10.17 -18.30
N ILE A 324 2.21 9.87 -17.00
CA ILE A 324 2.46 10.85 -15.95
C ILE A 324 3.98 11.14 -15.88
N PRO A 325 4.41 12.40 -16.06
CA PRO A 325 5.83 12.74 -15.99
C PRO A 325 6.33 12.62 -14.54
N LEU A 326 7.49 11.99 -14.38
CA LEU A 326 8.14 11.79 -13.08
C LEU A 326 9.57 12.34 -13.10
N LYS A 327 10.02 12.85 -11.97
CA LYS A 327 11.45 13.07 -11.70
C LYS A 327 11.89 12.12 -10.61
N ILE A 328 12.98 11.40 -10.84
CA ILE A 328 13.51 10.37 -9.96
C ILE A 328 14.95 10.73 -9.65
N ASP A 329 15.23 11.05 -8.39
CA ASP A 329 16.59 11.23 -7.88
C ASP A 329 17.02 9.98 -7.11
N SER A 330 18.27 9.57 -7.26
CA SER A 330 18.86 8.49 -6.49
C SER A 330 20.17 8.90 -5.83
N ASP A 331 20.32 8.56 -4.55
CA ASP A 331 21.57 8.65 -3.82
C ASP A 331 22.05 7.25 -3.45
N VAL A 332 23.24 6.87 -3.93
CA VAL A 332 23.78 5.51 -3.80
C VAL A 332 24.97 5.47 -2.85
N SER A 333 24.94 4.49 -1.95
CA SER A 333 26.06 4.10 -1.08
C SER A 333 26.30 2.60 -1.17
N VAL A 334 27.53 2.20 -1.52
CA VAL A 334 27.94 0.79 -1.63
C VAL A 334 29.05 0.50 -0.61
N SER A 335 28.91 -0.62 0.10
CA SER A 335 29.91 -1.12 1.06
C SER A 335 30.03 -2.63 0.94
N GLY A 336 31.05 -3.11 0.23
CA GLY A 336 31.19 -4.52 -0.11
C GLY A 336 30.06 -4.96 -1.06
N THR A 337 29.34 -6.04 -0.71
CA THR A 337 28.15 -6.52 -1.45
C THR A 337 26.88 -5.73 -1.10
N ARG A 338 26.91 -4.95 -0.02
CA ARG A 338 25.73 -4.24 0.49
C ARG A 338 25.52 -2.92 -0.23
N HIS A 339 24.33 -2.75 -0.76
CA HIS A 339 23.86 -1.55 -1.43
C HIS A 339 22.81 -0.86 -0.57
N LYS A 340 22.92 0.47 -0.45
CA LYS A 340 21.88 1.35 0.09
C LYS A 340 21.59 2.42 -0.95
N VAL A 341 20.33 2.53 -1.34
CA VAL A 341 19.88 3.48 -2.34
C VAL A 341 18.71 4.26 -1.78
N ARG A 342 18.81 5.59 -1.75
CA ARG A 342 17.67 6.45 -1.44
C ARG A 342 17.08 6.97 -2.74
N MET A 343 15.86 6.55 -3.05
CA MET A 343 15.12 6.97 -4.24
C MET A 343 14.14 8.07 -3.86
N THR A 344 14.19 9.24 -4.50
CA THR A 344 13.18 10.30 -4.35
C THR A 344 12.41 10.44 -5.65
N VAL A 345 11.11 10.14 -5.63
CA VAL A 345 10.23 10.20 -6.80
C VAL A 345 9.29 11.38 -6.64
N GLU A 346 9.20 12.21 -7.67
CA GLU A 346 8.32 13.38 -7.74
C GLU A 346 7.41 13.28 -8.97
N ASN A 347 6.11 13.45 -8.76
CA ASN A 347 5.16 13.67 -9.84
C ASN A 347 5.21 15.14 -10.28
N ILE A 348 5.89 15.40 -11.39
CA ILE A 348 6.12 16.76 -11.91
C ILE A 348 4.97 17.27 -12.80
N SER A 349 3.85 16.53 -12.88
CA SER A 349 2.67 17.00 -13.59
C SER A 349 2.03 18.20 -12.88
N LYS A 350 1.43 19.10 -13.67
CA LYS A 350 0.72 20.26 -13.12
C LYS A 350 -0.67 19.84 -12.66
N LYS A 351 -1.12 20.38 -11.52
CA LYS A 351 -2.53 20.30 -11.10
C LYS A 351 -3.41 20.86 -12.23
N SER A 352 -4.40 20.08 -12.68
CA SER A 352 -5.34 20.57 -13.67
C SER A 352 -6.22 21.64 -13.02
N VAL A 353 -6.17 22.88 -13.54
CA VAL A 353 -7.01 23.99 -13.08
C VAL A 353 -8.35 23.86 -13.82
N VAL A 354 -9.22 22.97 -13.35
CA VAL A 354 -10.64 23.01 -13.71
C VAL A 354 -11.34 23.85 -12.65
N ASP A 355 -11.52 25.13 -12.98
CA ASP A 355 -12.36 26.14 -12.32
C ASP A 355 -12.56 26.01 -10.80
N SER A 356 -11.52 26.32 -10.03
CA SER A 356 -11.58 26.56 -8.59
C SER A 356 -12.16 27.94 -8.23
N THR A 357 -13.02 28.53 -9.07
CA THR A 357 -13.69 29.82 -8.80
C THR A 357 -14.76 29.76 -7.71
N ARG A 358 -14.78 28.72 -6.87
CA ARG A 358 -15.60 28.66 -5.65
C ARG A 358 -14.85 28.06 -4.47
N SER A 359 -13.85 28.78 -3.96
CA SER A 359 -13.63 28.97 -2.51
C SER A 359 -12.24 29.52 -2.22
N VAL A 360 -12.07 30.83 -2.34
CA VAL A 360 -11.12 31.57 -1.50
C VAL A 360 -11.74 32.93 -1.20
N SER A 361 -12.48 33.04 -0.10
CA SER A 361 -12.62 34.32 0.59
C SER A 361 -11.36 34.49 1.44
N ALA A 362 -10.28 34.93 0.80
CA ALA A 362 -9.13 35.46 1.51
C ALA A 362 -9.51 36.85 2.01
N MET A 363 -9.27 37.10 3.28
CA MET A 363 -9.40 38.41 3.90
C MET A 363 -8.58 39.44 3.13
N ASP A 364 -9.25 40.54 2.86
CA ASP A 364 -8.81 41.72 2.13
C ASP A 364 -7.73 42.45 2.94
N LEU A 365 -6.55 42.63 2.34
CA LEU A 365 -5.59 43.67 2.70
C LEU A 365 -5.03 44.20 1.38
N GLY A 366 -5.55 45.35 0.98
CA GLY A 366 -5.10 46.08 -0.20
C GLY A 366 -3.65 46.54 -0.07
N ASP A 367 -2.94 46.56 -1.18
CA ASP A 367 -2.62 47.85 -1.78
C ASP A 367 -2.21 47.70 -3.25
N ALA A 368 -2.58 48.72 -4.02
CA ALA A 368 -2.47 48.77 -5.46
C ALA A 368 -1.08 49.22 -5.93
N SER A 369 -0.58 48.62 -7.01
CA SER A 369 0.05 49.34 -8.12
C SER A 369 0.31 48.38 -9.28
N GLY A 370 -0.24 48.69 -10.45
CA GLY A 370 -0.17 47.86 -11.64
C GLY A 370 1.07 48.07 -12.50
N SER A 371 1.20 47.25 -13.54
CA SER A 371 1.45 47.73 -14.91
C SER A 371 1.37 46.57 -15.90
N HIS A 372 0.80 46.89 -17.05
CA HIS A 372 0.64 46.07 -18.24
C HIS A 372 1.95 45.52 -18.79
N SER A 373 1.91 44.31 -19.36
CA SER A 373 2.40 44.13 -20.74
C SER A 373 1.74 42.94 -21.44
N THR A 374 1.03 43.25 -22.51
CA THR A 374 0.55 42.38 -23.58
C THR A 374 1.69 42.06 -24.54
N ARG A 375 1.92 40.80 -24.95
CA ARG A 375 2.16 40.48 -26.37
C ARG A 375 2.12 38.98 -26.75
N LYS A 376 1.08 38.68 -27.54
CA LYS A 376 1.01 37.88 -28.79
C LYS A 376 1.89 36.64 -28.98
N GLU A 377 1.16 35.54 -29.08
CA GLU A 377 1.44 34.37 -29.92
C GLU A 377 1.92 34.73 -31.33
N THR A 378 2.84 33.92 -31.85
CA THR A 378 2.98 33.70 -33.28
C THR A 378 3.17 32.21 -33.53
N THR A 379 2.20 31.63 -34.21
CA THR A 379 2.17 30.26 -34.71
C THR A 379 3.12 30.10 -35.90
N ARG A 380 3.90 29.02 -35.92
CA ARG A 380 4.41 28.42 -37.17
C ARG A 380 4.27 26.90 -37.10
N LYS A 381 3.44 26.37 -38.00
CA LYS A 381 3.32 24.96 -38.35
C LYS A 381 4.60 24.49 -39.05
N GLY A 382 5.07 23.31 -38.67
CA GLY A 382 6.00 22.50 -39.45
C GLY A 382 5.68 21.03 -39.21
N ASN A 383 5.18 20.34 -40.24
CA ASN A 383 5.00 18.89 -40.28
C ASN A 383 6.37 18.20 -40.27
N GLY A 384 6.51 17.13 -39.49
CA GLY A 384 7.70 16.27 -39.53
C GLY A 384 7.58 15.08 -38.58
N SER A 385 7.17 13.95 -39.16
CA SER A 385 7.34 12.54 -38.75
C SER A 385 7.89 12.20 -37.37
N ASP A 386 7.15 11.32 -36.69
CA ASP A 386 7.52 10.55 -35.49
C ASP A 386 8.95 10.03 -35.49
N GLY A 387 9.67 10.39 -34.42
CA GLY A 387 10.99 9.87 -34.07
C GLY A 387 11.22 10.01 -32.57
N LEU A 388 10.99 8.91 -31.84
CA LEU A 388 11.09 8.82 -30.38
C LEU A 388 12.56 8.84 -29.92
N TRP A 389 13.18 10.01 -29.82
CA TRP A 389 14.55 10.16 -29.33
C TRP A 389 14.59 10.41 -27.81
N ARG A 390 15.17 9.46 -27.05
CA ARG A 390 15.57 9.66 -25.64
C ARG A 390 16.77 10.60 -25.60
N LYS A 391 16.71 11.66 -24.77
CA LYS A 391 17.89 12.43 -24.38
C LYS A 391 18.30 12.05 -22.96
N ILE A 392 19.32 11.20 -22.85
CA ILE A 392 20.13 11.12 -21.64
C ILE A 392 20.96 12.40 -21.61
N ARG A 393 20.67 13.33 -20.69
CA ARG A 393 21.62 14.43 -20.40
C ARG A 393 22.58 13.93 -19.33
N SER A 394 23.69 13.34 -19.73
CA SER A 394 24.88 13.31 -18.87
C SER A 394 25.54 14.68 -18.97
N GLY A 395 25.34 15.52 -17.96
CA GLY A 395 26.11 16.75 -17.82
C GLY A 395 27.57 16.39 -17.53
N LEU A 396 28.45 16.48 -18.53
CA LEU A 396 29.90 16.54 -18.34
C LEU A 396 30.26 17.90 -17.71
N GLY A 397 30.01 18.02 -16.41
CA GLY A 397 30.63 19.00 -15.52
C GLY A 397 31.73 18.29 -14.74
N VAL A 398 32.88 18.94 -14.60
CA VAL A 398 34.06 18.43 -13.87
C VAL A 398 33.66 17.84 -12.52
N ALA A 399 33.78 16.51 -12.40
CA ALA A 399 33.41 15.77 -11.20
C ALA A 399 34.29 16.20 -10.01
N ARG A 400 33.65 16.77 -8.98
CA ARG A 400 34.21 16.76 -7.63
C ARG A 400 33.96 15.37 -7.03
N PRO A 401 34.86 14.84 -6.20
CA PRO A 401 34.82 13.45 -5.72
C PRO A 401 33.72 13.15 -4.66
N SER A 402 32.51 13.68 -4.82
CA SER A 402 31.42 13.52 -3.83
C SER A 402 30.00 13.41 -4.40
N ASP A 403 29.78 13.43 -5.72
CA ASP A 403 28.42 13.51 -6.28
C ASP A 403 27.93 12.13 -6.76
N ASN A 404 27.43 11.32 -5.81
CA ASN A 404 26.76 10.03 -6.09
C ASN A 404 25.28 10.19 -6.47
N ARG A 405 24.78 11.43 -6.65
CA ARG A 405 23.39 11.69 -6.97
C ARG A 405 23.14 11.55 -8.48
N ARG A 406 22.18 10.73 -8.86
CA ARG A 406 21.73 10.59 -10.26
C ARG A 406 20.27 11.08 -10.38
N THR A 407 19.96 11.78 -11.46
CA THR A 407 18.59 12.24 -11.75
C THR A 407 18.12 11.64 -13.06
N LEU A 408 16.95 11.02 -13.04
CA LEU A 408 16.23 10.50 -14.20
C LEU A 408 14.89 11.24 -14.32
N GLU A 409 14.67 11.88 -15.46
CA GLU A 409 13.36 12.44 -15.81
C GLU A 409 12.63 11.48 -16.76
N VAL A 410 11.44 11.09 -16.36
CA VAL A 410 10.50 10.34 -17.18
C VAL A 410 9.63 11.34 -17.91
N SER A 411 9.76 11.39 -19.24
CA SER A 411 8.90 12.21 -20.08
C SER A 411 7.45 11.74 -20.02
N GLY A 412 6.54 12.69 -19.87
CA GLY A 412 5.10 12.49 -19.90
C GLY A 412 4.40 13.81 -20.23
N THR A 413 3.27 13.74 -20.92
CA THR A 413 2.47 14.92 -21.28
C THR A 413 1.14 15.00 -20.53
N ASP A 414 0.77 13.91 -19.86
CA ASP A 414 -0.50 13.82 -19.15
C ASP A 414 -0.39 14.41 -17.74
N SER A 415 -1.53 14.89 -17.22
CA SER A 415 -1.71 15.18 -15.80
C SER A 415 -2.50 14.06 -15.15
N GLY A 416 -2.25 13.84 -13.86
CA GLY A 416 -2.86 12.76 -13.11
C GLY A 416 -2.01 12.29 -11.94
N VAL A 417 -2.54 11.33 -11.20
CA VAL A 417 -1.82 10.59 -10.17
C VAL A 417 -0.89 9.57 -10.84
N ALA A 418 0.39 9.58 -10.46
CA ALA A 418 1.27 8.46 -10.74
C ALA A 418 0.89 7.33 -9.78
N PHE A 419 0.26 6.28 -10.32
CA PHE A 419 -0.57 5.38 -9.54
C PHE A 419 0.11 4.03 -9.33
N PHE A 420 0.09 3.57 -8.08
CA PHE A 420 0.55 2.25 -7.64
C PHE A 420 1.99 1.92 -8.05
N LEU A 421 2.87 2.91 -7.88
CA LEU A 421 4.30 2.82 -8.12
C LEU A 421 4.98 1.87 -7.13
N HIS A 422 5.88 1.03 -7.63
CA HIS A 422 6.68 0.15 -6.81
C HIS A 422 8.08 -0.09 -7.39
N PHE A 423 9.05 -0.27 -6.50
CA PHE A 423 10.43 -0.62 -6.83
C PHE A 423 10.66 -2.13 -6.79
N SER A 424 11.54 -2.59 -7.69
CA SER A 424 12.17 -3.90 -7.65
C SER A 424 13.67 -3.77 -7.97
N VAL A 425 14.48 -4.74 -7.55
CA VAL A 425 15.93 -4.75 -7.81
C VAL A 425 16.25 -5.95 -8.69
N HIS A 426 17.04 -5.74 -9.73
CA HIS A 426 17.38 -6.78 -10.71
C HIS A 426 18.88 -6.79 -11.01
N THR A 427 19.40 -7.93 -11.45
CA THR A 427 20.68 -8.02 -12.15
C THR A 427 20.54 -7.42 -13.56
N SER A 428 21.67 -7.01 -14.16
CA SER A 428 21.70 -6.51 -15.55
C SER A 428 21.77 -7.61 -16.60
N GLU A 429 21.78 -8.89 -16.20
CA GLU A 429 21.91 -10.02 -17.12
C GLU A 429 20.66 -10.14 -18.02
N SER A 430 20.90 -10.41 -19.31
CA SER A 430 19.86 -10.80 -20.26
C SER A 430 19.60 -12.31 -20.13
N SER A 431 18.35 -12.72 -20.32
CA SER A 431 17.94 -14.12 -20.45
C SER A 431 18.92 -14.90 -21.33
N THR A 432 19.45 -16.01 -20.82
CA THR A 432 20.27 -16.95 -21.58
C THR A 432 19.38 -17.68 -22.59
N ASP A 433 19.88 -17.85 -23.81
CA ASP A 433 19.16 -18.61 -24.85
C ASP A 433 18.95 -20.05 -24.38
N GLY A 434 17.69 -20.44 -24.15
CA GLY A 434 17.30 -21.83 -23.85
C GLY A 434 16.44 -22.05 -22.61
N GLU A 435 16.32 -21.07 -21.69
CA GLU A 435 15.38 -21.15 -20.55
C GLU A 435 14.04 -20.48 -20.89
N GLU A 436 12.91 -21.09 -20.53
CA GLU A 436 11.57 -20.51 -20.76
C GLU A 436 11.34 -19.23 -19.95
N TYR A 437 11.99 -19.08 -18.78
CA TYR A 437 11.98 -17.88 -17.96
C TYR A 437 13.22 -17.82 -17.04
N ASN A 438 13.91 -16.68 -17.01
CA ASN A 438 15.02 -16.42 -16.09
C ASN A 438 14.63 -15.29 -15.12
N ASP A 439 14.62 -15.58 -13.82
CA ASP A 439 14.33 -14.58 -12.78
C ASP A 439 15.57 -13.73 -12.50
N THR A 440 15.50 -12.46 -12.89
CA THR A 440 16.61 -11.51 -12.70
C THR A 440 16.53 -10.76 -11.38
N ARG A 441 15.49 -10.97 -10.56
CA ARG A 441 15.32 -10.23 -9.31
C ARG A 441 16.43 -10.57 -8.32
N ILE A 442 16.94 -9.54 -7.65
CA ILE A 442 17.78 -9.69 -6.45
C ILE A 442 16.84 -9.68 -5.26
N LEU A 443 16.86 -10.74 -4.45
CA LEU A 443 16.04 -10.90 -3.26
C LEU A 443 16.90 -11.52 -2.12
N PRO A 444 16.62 -11.19 -0.84
CA PRO A 444 15.62 -10.22 -0.37
C PRO A 444 16.07 -8.76 -0.54
N VAL A 445 15.08 -7.87 -0.65
CA VAL A 445 15.29 -6.41 -0.62
C VAL A 445 14.44 -5.81 0.49
N HIS A 446 15.01 -4.86 1.22
CA HIS A 446 14.31 -4.11 2.25
C HIS A 446 14.00 -2.71 1.75
N TYR A 447 12.72 -2.35 1.75
CA TYR A 447 12.25 -1.01 1.37
C TYR A 447 11.66 -0.27 2.58
N SER A 448 11.97 1.01 2.74
CA SER A 448 11.32 1.87 3.73
C SER A 448 9.85 2.13 3.41
N ASP A 449 9.45 2.02 2.14
CA ASP A 449 8.07 1.93 1.68
C ASP A 449 8.03 1.40 0.25
N ASN A 450 6.88 0.94 -0.24
CA ASN A 450 6.70 0.46 -1.62
C ASN A 450 5.20 0.43 -1.97
N TYR A 451 4.83 0.24 -3.24
CA TYR A 451 3.43 0.28 -3.69
C TYR A 451 2.70 1.58 -3.28
N PHE A 452 3.27 2.72 -3.65
CA PHE A 452 2.80 4.06 -3.31
C PHE A 452 2.21 4.79 -4.53
N SER A 453 1.49 5.88 -4.32
CA SER A 453 0.96 6.72 -5.41
C SER A 453 1.25 8.19 -5.13
N LEU A 454 1.48 8.99 -6.16
CA LEU A 454 1.82 10.40 -6.04
C LEU A 454 0.83 11.28 -6.79
N THR A 455 0.16 12.17 -6.05
CA THR A 455 -0.70 13.20 -6.66
C THR A 455 0.14 14.25 -7.40
N PRO A 456 -0.43 15.04 -8.33
CA PRO A 456 0.31 16.10 -9.03
C PRO A 456 1.04 17.06 -8.08
N GLY A 457 2.36 17.18 -8.26
CA GLY A 457 3.27 17.98 -7.43
C GLY A 457 3.72 17.30 -6.13
N GLU A 458 3.32 16.06 -5.88
CA GLU A 458 3.74 15.30 -4.71
C GLU A 458 5.07 14.57 -4.96
N ASN A 459 5.88 14.42 -3.90
CA ASN A 459 7.08 13.60 -3.92
C ASN A 459 7.13 12.66 -2.71
N MET A 460 7.93 11.60 -2.84
CA MET A 460 8.19 10.64 -1.77
C MET A 460 9.59 10.06 -1.89
N ALA A 461 10.22 9.81 -0.74
CA ALA A 461 11.50 9.13 -0.66
C ALA A 461 11.34 7.70 -0.14
N VAL A 462 12.05 6.77 -0.77
CA VAL A 462 12.12 5.35 -0.40
C VAL A 462 13.58 4.95 -0.26
N ASP A 463 13.95 4.47 0.93
CA ASP A 463 15.25 3.85 1.18
C ASP A 463 15.18 2.36 0.84
N ILE A 464 16.14 1.89 0.05
CA ILE A 464 16.26 0.53 -0.45
C ILE A 464 17.60 -0.05 0.02
N SER A 465 17.58 -1.23 0.65
CA SER A 465 18.79 -1.94 1.09
C SER A 465 18.76 -3.39 0.64
N PHE A 466 19.84 -3.86 0.02
CA PHE A 466 19.98 -5.24 -0.45
C PHE A 466 21.46 -5.64 -0.55
N GLU A 467 21.71 -6.94 -0.73
CA GLU A 467 23.03 -7.47 -1.07
C GLU A 467 23.03 -7.94 -2.53
N ALA A 468 24.07 -7.59 -3.28
CA ALA A 468 24.25 -8.02 -4.66
C ALA A 468 25.43 -9.00 -4.76
N PRO A 469 25.34 -10.04 -5.61
CA PRO A 469 26.48 -10.91 -5.90
C PRO A 469 27.69 -10.12 -6.39
N GLN A 470 28.90 -10.53 -6.00
CA GLN A 470 30.13 -9.89 -6.49
C GLN A 470 30.20 -9.97 -8.02
N GLY A 471 30.56 -8.86 -8.67
CA GLY A 471 30.64 -8.77 -10.13
C GLY A 471 29.29 -8.56 -10.84
N SER A 472 28.16 -8.64 -10.13
CA SER A 472 26.86 -8.26 -10.70
C SER A 472 26.73 -6.74 -10.84
N SER A 473 25.91 -6.30 -11.80
CA SER A 473 25.52 -4.90 -11.97
C SER A 473 24.05 -4.74 -11.58
N PRO A 474 23.73 -4.41 -10.32
CA PRO A 474 22.35 -4.28 -9.88
C PRO A 474 21.71 -3.01 -10.46
N ARG A 475 20.41 -3.07 -10.73
CA ARG A 475 19.58 -1.94 -11.16
C ARG A 475 18.32 -1.86 -10.31
N VAL A 476 17.91 -0.66 -9.93
CA VAL A 476 16.59 -0.42 -9.33
C VAL A 476 15.62 -0.08 -10.45
N VAL A 477 14.51 -0.81 -10.52
CA VAL A 477 13.45 -0.61 -11.52
C VAL A 477 12.23 -0.02 -10.80
N LEU A 478 11.68 1.06 -11.34
CA LEU A 478 10.37 1.59 -10.94
C LEU A 478 9.32 1.13 -11.95
N ARG A 479 8.24 0.54 -11.45
CA ARG A 479 7.01 0.23 -12.21
C ARG A 479 5.80 0.84 -11.52
N GLY A 480 4.66 0.86 -12.18
CA GLY A 480 3.36 1.12 -11.58
C GLY A 480 2.23 0.98 -12.59
N TRP A 481 1.00 1.17 -12.11
CA TRP A 481 -0.20 0.93 -12.90
C TRP A 481 -0.28 1.76 -14.17
N ASN A 482 0.24 2.99 -14.16
CA ASN A 482 0.36 3.85 -15.35
C ASN A 482 1.84 4.18 -15.65
N HIS A 483 2.73 3.23 -15.33
CA HIS A 483 4.17 3.37 -15.47
C HIS A 483 4.83 2.01 -15.77
N HIS A 484 4.72 1.56 -17.02
CA HIS A 484 5.11 0.20 -17.42
C HIS A 484 6.51 0.06 -18.02
N LEU A 485 7.18 1.18 -18.29
CA LEU A 485 8.55 1.14 -18.78
C LEU A 485 9.46 0.80 -17.60
N ASP A 486 10.36 -0.18 -17.77
CA ASP A 486 11.41 -0.48 -16.80
C ASP A 486 12.39 0.69 -16.74
N HIS A 487 12.00 1.74 -16.01
CA HIS A 487 12.85 2.88 -15.74
C HIS A 487 13.90 2.44 -14.72
N ALA A 488 14.94 1.83 -15.27
CA ALA A 488 16.10 1.38 -14.53
C ALA A 488 16.95 2.59 -14.16
N VAL A 489 17.05 2.85 -12.86
CA VAL A 489 18.13 3.67 -12.33
C VAL A 489 19.29 2.73 -12.10
N MET A 490 20.28 2.82 -12.99
CA MET A 490 21.56 2.14 -12.79
C MET A 490 22.15 2.63 -11.48
N ILE A 491 22.66 1.70 -10.67
CA ILE A 491 23.19 1.96 -9.33
C ILE A 491 24.67 2.39 -9.44
#